data_AF-A0A2V5VMM4-F1
#
_entry.id   AF-A0A2V5VMM4-F1
#
_cell.length_a   1.000
_cell.length_b   1.000
_cell.length_c   1.000
_cell.angle_alpha   90.00
_cell.angle_beta   90.00
_cell.angle_gamma   90.00
#
_symmetry.space_group_name_H-M   'P 1'
#
loop_
_entity.id
_entity.type
_entity.pdbx_description
1 polymer ?
#
loop_
_entity_poly.entity_id
_entity_poly.type
_entity_poly.pdbx_seq_one_letter_code
_entity_poly.pdbx_strand_id
1 'polypeptide(L)' 'AALKAGVDKVSFVDGRLDHSTLLEIFTDAGVGTEVVL' A
#
# COMPACT_ATOMS: atom_id res chain seq x y z
N ALA A 1 7.58 10.18 7.92
CA ALA A 1 6.91 10.53 9.19
C ALA A 1 6.15 9.33 9.75
N ALA A 2 5.20 8.75 9.00
CA ALA A 2 4.38 7.61 9.43
C ALA A 2 5.18 6.39 9.94
N LEU A 3 6.13 5.88 9.15
CA LEU A 3 6.94 4.72 9.58
C LEU A 3 7.72 4.99 10.87
N LYS A 4 8.32 6.18 10.99
CA LYS A 4 9.02 6.63 12.22
C LYS A 4 8.09 6.85 13.41
N ALA A 5 6.78 6.93 13.19
CA ALA A 5 5.77 7.08 14.23
C ALA A 5 5.17 5.73 14.68
N GLY A 6 5.75 4.60 14.24
CA GLY A 6 5.32 3.26 14.63
C GLY A 6 4.29 2.62 13.68
N VAL A 7 4.12 3.15 12.46
CA VAL A 7 3.36 2.47 11.42
C VAL A 7 4.25 1.40 10.79
N ASP A 8 3.80 0.16 10.78
CA ASP A 8 4.60 -0.97 10.28
C ASP A 8 4.84 -0.90 8.75
N LYS A 9 3.86 -0.37 8.01
CA LYS A 9 3.87 -0.39 6.54
C LYS A 9 3.06 0.77 5.97
N VAL A 10 3.55 1.35 4.86
CA VAL A 10 2.81 2.34 4.06
C VAL A 10 2.77 1.89 2.61
N SER A 11 1.57 1.89 2.02
CA SER A 11 1.34 1.59 0.61
C SER A 11 0.93 2.84 -0.17
N PHE A 12 1.52 3.03 -1.35
CA PHE A 12 1.08 4.01 -2.36
C PHE A 12 0.42 3.27 -3.52
N VAL A 13 -0.87 3.53 -3.78
CA VAL A 13 -1.66 2.82 -4.80
C VAL A 13 -2.05 3.73 -5.96
N ASP A 14 -2.19 3.17 -7.17
CA ASP A 14 -2.77 3.89 -8.32
C ASP A 14 -4.31 3.91 -8.21
N GLY A 15 -4.85 5.04 -7.74
CA GLY A 15 -6.28 5.23 -7.56
C GLY A 15 -7.10 5.25 -8.85
N ARG A 16 -6.47 5.27 -10.04
CA ARG A 16 -7.18 5.21 -11.33
C ARG A 16 -7.61 3.79 -11.70
N LEU A 17 -7.06 2.79 -11.01
CA LEU A 17 -7.44 1.39 -11.18
C LEU A 17 -8.65 1.06 -10.29
N ASP A 18 -9.66 0.48 -10.90
CA ASP A 18 -10.85 0.01 -10.19
C ASP A 18 -10.47 -0.99 -9.10
N HIS A 19 -11.05 -0.79 -7.91
CA HIS A 19 -10.79 -1.63 -6.74
C HIS A 19 -9.32 -1.65 -6.29
N SER A 20 -8.51 -0.65 -6.64
CA SER A 20 -7.08 -0.55 -6.28
C SER A 20 -6.81 -0.80 -4.79
N THR A 21 -7.64 -0.29 -3.89
CA THR A 21 -7.51 -0.57 -2.44
C THR A 21 -7.70 -2.05 -2.09
N LEU A 22 -8.67 -2.72 -2.71
CA LEU A 22 -8.91 -4.14 -2.45
C LEU A 22 -7.79 -4.99 -3.03
N LEU A 23 -7.32 -4.66 -4.23
CA LEU A 23 -6.20 -5.35 -4.87
C LEU A 23 -4.92 -5.22 -4.03
N GLU A 24 -4.62 -4.04 -3.51
CA GLU A 24 -3.45 -3.82 -2.66
C GLU A 24 -3.50 -4.58 -1.33
N ILE A 25 -4.69 -4.75 -0.73
CA ILE A 25 -4.83 -5.40 0.57
C ILE A 25 -4.93 -6.92 0.45
N PHE A 26 -5.60 -7.43 -0.58
CA PHE A 26 -6.03 -8.83 -0.66
C PHE A 26 -5.34 -9.63 -1.76
N THR A 27 -4.31 -9.10 -2.40
CA THR A 27 -3.50 -9.85 -3.39
C THR A 27 -2.01 -9.71 -3.11
N ASP A 28 -1.26 -10.81 -3.29
CA ASP A 28 0.20 -10.80 -3.10
C ASP A 28 0.93 -9.99 -4.19
N ALA A 29 0.29 -9.82 -5.35
CA ALA A 29 0.83 -9.00 -6.44
C ALA A 29 0.80 -7.51 -6.11
N GLY A 30 -0.22 -7.06 -5.35
CA GLY A 30 -0.49 -5.65 -5.09
C GLY A 30 -0.73 -4.84 -6.37
N VAL A 31 -0.96 -3.53 -6.22
CA VAL A 31 -1.07 -2.58 -7.36
C VAL A 31 -0.30 -1.28 -7.09
N GLY A 32 0.54 -1.29 -6.07
CA GLY A 32 1.22 -0.12 -5.54
C GLY A 32 2.71 -0.32 -5.27
N THR A 33 3.28 0.65 -4.57
CA THR A 33 4.63 0.57 -4.00
C THR A 33 4.53 0.52 -2.49
N GLU A 34 5.17 -0.49 -1.91
CA GLU A 34 5.26 -0.67 -0.46
C GLU A 34 6.54 -0.04 0.08
N VAL A 35 6.44 0.67 1.21
CA VAL A 35 7.59 1.20 1.94
C VAL A 35 7.63 0.61 3.35
N VAL A 36 8.75 -0.02 3.68
CA VAL A 36 9.08 -0.62 4.99
C VAL A 36 10.40 -0.03 5.53
N LEU A 37 10.62 -0.07 6.84
CA LEU A 37 11.86 0.37 7.52
C LEU A 37 12.81 -0.79 7.81
#